data_AF-A0A1I4YS80-F1
#
_entry.id   AF-A0A1I4YS80-F1
#
_cell.length_a   1.000
_cell.length_b   1.000
_cell.length_c   1.000
_cell.angle_alpha   90.00
_cell.angle_beta   90.00
_cell.angle_gamma   90.00
#
_symmetry.space_group_name_H-M   'P 1'
#
loop_
_entity.id
_entity.type
_entity.pdbx_description
1 polymer ?
#
loop_
_entity_poly.entity_id
_entity_poly.type
_entity_poly.pdbx_seq_one_letter_code
_entity_poly.pdbx_strand_id
1 'polypeptide(L)' 'MMTEPGQLTDEDLLERAHQLRLLALRGHADARGLAHAHEREVRRRFSGQTTMSATLEPTPPRKPFWRFW' A
#
# COMPACT_ATOMS: atom_id res chain seq x y z
N MET A 1 -23.00 -12.69 -2.43
CA MET A 1 -22.34 -12.23 -1.20
C MET A 1 -21.06 -11.50 -1.57
N MET A 2 -20.92 -10.23 -1.18
CA MET A 2 -19.62 -9.55 -1.26
C MET A 2 -18.78 -10.03 -0.09
N THR A 3 -17.78 -10.87 -0.34
CA THR A 3 -16.86 -11.33 0.70
C THR A 3 -16.06 -10.14 1.21
N GLU A 4 -16.17 -9.87 2.51
CA GLU A 4 -15.41 -8.82 3.17
C GLU A 4 -13.91 -9.11 3.08
N PRO A 5 -13.07 -8.11 2.77
CA PRO A 5 -11.64 -8.33 2.57
C PRO A 5 -10.92 -8.85 3.82
N GLY A 6 -11.47 -8.56 5.01
CA GLY A 6 -10.95 -9.07 6.29
C GLY A 6 -11.09 -10.58 6.49
N GLN A 7 -11.95 -11.25 5.73
CA GLN A 7 -12.20 -12.70 5.84
C GLN A 7 -11.36 -13.54 4.86
N LEU A 8 -10.65 -12.90 3.95
CA LEU A 8 -9.81 -13.57 2.96
C LEU A 8 -8.45 -13.93 3.55
N THR A 9 -7.87 -15.03 3.04
CA THR A 9 -6.45 -15.34 3.21
C THR A 9 -5.60 -14.26 2.54
N ASP A 10 -4.32 -14.21 2.86
CA ASP A 10 -3.42 -13.20 2.30
C ASP A 10 -3.25 -13.37 0.78
N GLU A 11 -3.14 -14.61 0.29
CA GLU A 11 -3.07 -14.93 -1.13
C GLU A 11 -4.38 -14.55 -1.86
N ASP A 12 -5.53 -14.95 -1.32
CA ASP A 12 -6.84 -14.66 -1.93
C ASP A 12 -7.12 -13.15 -1.94
N LEU A 13 -6.67 -12.44 -0.90
CA LEU A 13 -6.82 -11.00 -0.80
C LEU A 13 -6.01 -10.29 -1.89
N LEU A 14 -4.77 -10.72 -2.13
CA LEU A 14 -3.90 -10.17 -3.18
C LEU A 14 -4.46 -10.45 -4.57
N GLU A 15 -4.86 -11.69 -4.85
CA GLU A 15 -5.42 -12.07 -6.14
C GLU A 15 -6.70 -11.28 -6.43
N ARG A 16 -7.60 -11.18 -5.44
CA ARG A 16 -8.87 -10.48 -5.60
C ARG A 16 -8.69 -8.98 -5.73
N ALA A 17 -7.77 -8.37 -4.99
CA ALA A 17 -7.43 -6.95 -5.17
C ALA A 17 -6.95 -6.69 -6.61
N HIS A 18 -6.09 -7.56 -7.15
CA HIS A 18 -5.58 -7.43 -8.52
C HIS A 18 -6.71 -7.58 -9.57
N GLN A 19 -7.56 -8.59 -9.43
CA GLN A 19 -8.70 -8.81 -10.33
C GLN A 19 -9.68 -7.63 -10.31
N LEU A 20 -10.03 -7.12 -9.12
CA LEU A 20 -10.90 -5.95 -8.98
C LEU A 20 -10.26 -4.69 -9.58
N ARG A 21 -8.96 -4.52 -9.44
CA ARG A 21 -8.22 -3.42 -10.06
C ARG A 21 -8.27 -3.48 -11.58
N LEU A 22 -8.08 -4.66 -12.18
CA LEU A 22 -8.21 -4.84 -13.62
C LEU A 22 -9.62 -4.51 -14.13
N LEU A 23 -10.66 -4.95 -13.42
CA LEU A 23 -12.04 -4.62 -13.75
C LEU A 23 -12.32 -3.12 -13.64
N ALA A 24 -11.80 -2.46 -12.59
CA ALA A 24 -11.91 -1.03 -12.41
C ALA A 24 -11.23 -0.24 -13.55
N LEU A 25 -10.06 -0.71 -14.01
CA LEU A 25 -9.35 -0.11 -15.15
C LEU A 25 -10.09 -0.30 -16.47
N ARG A 26 -10.83 -1.40 -16.63
CA ARG A 26 -11.70 -1.66 -17.78
C ARG A 26 -12.97 -0.79 -17.79
N GLY A 27 -13.21 -0.01 -16.74
CA GLY A 27 -14.33 0.94 -16.65
C GLY A 27 -15.54 0.42 -15.89
N HIS A 28 -15.43 -0.72 -15.19
CA HIS A 28 -16.50 -1.17 -14.29
C HIS A 28 -16.54 -0.28 -13.04
N ALA A 29 -17.51 0.62 -12.97
CA ALA A 29 -17.65 1.60 -11.89
C ALA A 29 -17.83 0.92 -10.51
N ASP A 30 -18.58 -0.17 -10.45
CA ASP A 30 -18.84 -0.93 -9.22
C ASP A 30 -17.58 -1.63 -8.68
N ALA A 31 -16.59 -1.90 -9.56
CA ALA A 31 -15.34 -2.55 -9.17
C ALA A 31 -14.36 -1.59 -8.49
N ARG A 32 -14.48 -0.26 -8.67
CA ARG A 32 -13.57 0.72 -8.06
C ARG A 32 -13.67 0.73 -6.54
N GLY A 33 -14.89 0.76 -6.00
CA GLY A 33 -15.10 0.78 -4.54
C GLY A 33 -14.58 -0.50 -3.89
N LEU A 34 -14.83 -1.64 -4.54
CA LEU A 34 -14.36 -2.95 -4.09
C LEU A 34 -12.83 -3.07 -4.16
N ALA A 35 -12.23 -2.66 -5.29
CA ALA A 35 -10.77 -2.64 -5.44
C ALA A 35 -10.13 -1.83 -4.31
N HIS A 36 -10.64 -0.64 -4.01
CA HIS A 36 -10.11 0.20 -2.93
C HIS A 36 -10.27 -0.43 -1.54
N ALA A 37 -11.37 -1.14 -1.28
CA ALA A 37 -11.56 -1.84 -0.01
C ALA A 37 -10.51 -2.95 0.17
N HIS A 38 -10.28 -3.75 -0.86
CA HIS A 38 -9.29 -4.84 -0.85
C HIS A 38 -7.85 -4.31 -0.81
N GLU A 39 -7.53 -3.27 -1.59
CA GLU A 39 -6.21 -2.61 -1.55
C GLU A 39 -5.90 -1.96 -0.20
N ARG A 40 -6.91 -1.41 0.49
CA ARG A 40 -6.75 -0.87 1.85
C ARG A 40 -6.40 -1.99 2.82
N GLU A 41 -7.06 -3.14 2.69
CA GLU A 41 -6.77 -4.30 3.52
C GLU A 41 -5.37 -4.86 3.26
N VAL A 42 -4.96 -4.96 2.00
CA VAL A 42 -3.58 -5.33 1.61
C VAL A 42 -2.60 -4.36 2.26
N ARG A 43 -2.78 -3.05 2.11
CA ARG A 43 -1.91 -2.09 2.77
C ARG A 43 -1.91 -2.24 4.28
N ARG A 44 -3.03 -2.58 4.92
CA ARG A 44 -3.08 -2.79 6.38
C ARG A 44 -2.27 -4.01 6.83
N ARG A 45 -2.34 -5.12 6.09
CA ARG A 45 -1.63 -6.37 6.43
C ARG A 45 -0.14 -6.34 6.08
N PHE A 46 0.20 -5.68 4.97
CA PHE A 46 1.57 -5.67 4.42
C PHE A 46 2.34 -4.36 4.67
N SER A 47 1.73 -3.33 5.29
CA SER A 47 2.42 -2.05 5.59
C SER A 47 3.64 -2.21 6.48
N GLY A 48 3.65 -3.20 7.38
CA GLY A 48 4.79 -3.46 8.26
C GLY A 48 6.10 -3.80 7.53
N GLN A 49 6.02 -4.19 6.25
CA GLN A 49 7.18 -4.50 5.41
C GLN A 49 7.49 -3.40 4.37
N THR A 50 6.68 -2.34 4.30
CA THR A 50 6.84 -1.30 3.27
C THR A 50 7.77 -0.20 3.75
N THR A 51 8.70 0.23 2.90
CA THR A 51 9.69 1.30 3.15
C THR A 51 9.07 2.63 3.59
N MET A 52 7.77 2.84 3.35
CA MET A 52 7.03 4.03 3.79
C MET A 52 6.86 4.12 5.32
N SER A 53 6.95 3.00 6.03
CA SER A 53 6.91 2.95 7.49
C SER A 53 8.30 2.97 8.12
N ALA A 54 9.37 2.99 7.31
CA ALA A 54 10.73 3.05 7.81
C ALA A 54 10.96 4.41 8.48
N THR A 55 11.43 4.37 9.73
CA THR A 55 11.94 5.56 10.41
C THR A 55 13.12 6.10 9.60
N LEU A 56 12.93 7.27 8.98
CA LEU A 56 13.99 7.96 8.27
C LEU A 56 14.89 8.64 9.31
N GLU A 57 16.08 8.09 9.52
CA GLU A 57 17.12 8.77 10.31
C GLU A 57 17.54 10.06 9.59
N PRO A 58 17.48 11.23 10.25
CA PRO A 58 17.87 12.48 9.63
C PRO A 58 19.38 12.47 9.35
N THR A 59 19.77 12.72 8.10
CA THR A 59 21.18 12.85 7.72
C THR A 59 21.82 13.98 8.51
N PRO A 60 22.96 13.77 9.21
CA PRO A 60 23.58 14.82 9.99
C PRO A 60 23.98 16.00 9.08
N PRO A 61 23.80 17.25 9.52
CA PRO A 61 24.15 18.42 8.71
C PRO A 61 25.64 18.40 8.39
N ARG A 62 25.99 18.43 7.10
CA ARG A 62 27.39 18.52 6.66
C ARG A 62 27.95 19.85 7.14
N LYS A 63 29.01 19.82 7.95
CA LYS A 63 29.69 21.04 8.38
C LYS A 63 30.19 21.78 7.12
N PRO A 64 29.87 23.08 6.96
CA PRO A 64 30.40 23.85 5.85
C PRO A 64 31.93 23.90 5.96
N PHE A 65 32.58 23.63 4.83
CA PHE A 65 34.04 23.45 4.74
C PHE A 65 34.86 24.69 5.12
N TRP A 66 34.21 25.83 5.32
CA TRP A 66 34.83 27.08 5.75
C TRP A 66 34.94 27.25 7.28
N ARG A 67 34.29 26.40 8.09
CA ARG A 67 34.35 26.44 9.58
C ARG A 67 35.55 25.64 10.14
N PHE A 68 36.70 25.74 9.48
CA PHE A 68 37.98 25.15 9.93
C PHE A 68 39.01 26.20 10.37
N TRP A 69 38.61 27.47 10.44
CA TRP A 69 39.39 28.57 10.99
C TRP A 69 38.66 29.16 12.21
#